data_AF-A0A2N2B2I8-F1
#
_entry.id   AF-A0A2N2B2I8-F1
#
_cell.length_a   1.000
_cell.length_b   1.000
_cell.length_c   1.000
_cell.angle_alpha   90.00
_cell.angle_beta   90.00
_cell.angle_gamma   90.00
#
_symmetry.space_group_name_H-M   'P 1'
#
loop_
_entity.id
_entity.type
_entity.pdbx_description
1 polymer ?
#
loop_
_entity_poly.entity_id
_entity_poly.type
_entity_poly.pdbx_seq_one_letter_code
_entity_poly.pdbx_strand_id
1 'polypeptide(L)'
;MAGDEFESEGKYEGIAPLCNIVAVKVLGKDGAGNISDVLAGIQWVLDNQEKYNIQIMNLSVGMEDLEGETSALVRGVNVAWDRNIVVLCAAGNNGPSNSTVTTPGISRKVITVGSSDDAHMTQIDYC
;
A
#
# COMPACT_ATOMS: atom_id res chain seq x y z
N MET A 1 -7.30 -8.26 1.65
CA MET A 1 -7.60 -8.38 0.20
C MET A 1 -7.15 -9.77 -0.24
N ALA A 2 -7.95 -10.45 -1.07
CA ALA A 2 -7.72 -11.82 -1.57
C ALA A 2 -7.95 -13.02 -0.62
N GLY A 3 -8.70 -12.86 0.48
CA GLY A 3 -9.20 -14.03 1.21
C GLY A 3 -10.29 -14.73 0.39
N ASP A 4 -10.20 -16.05 0.26
CA ASP A 4 -11.12 -16.91 -0.51
C ASP A 4 -12.22 -17.54 0.36
N GLU A 5 -12.44 -16.99 1.55
CA GLU A 5 -13.50 -17.33 2.51
C GLU A 5 -13.50 -18.74 3.08
N PHE A 6 -12.62 -19.62 2.60
CA PHE A 6 -12.70 -21.06 2.81
C PHE A 6 -12.71 -21.45 4.30
N GLU A 7 -11.92 -20.77 5.12
CA GLU A 7 -11.84 -20.98 6.57
C GLU A 7 -12.88 -20.19 7.38
N SER A 8 -13.61 -19.28 6.74
CA SER A 8 -14.52 -18.33 7.41
C SER A 8 -16.00 -18.59 7.16
N GLU A 9 -16.35 -19.65 6.41
CA GLU A 9 -17.73 -19.96 5.98
C GLU A 9 -18.44 -18.76 5.30
N GLY A 10 -17.71 -17.99 4.48
CA GLY A 10 -18.28 -16.82 3.78
C GLY A 10 -18.34 -15.54 4.61
N LYS A 11 -17.73 -15.50 5.79
CA LYS A 11 -17.77 -14.32 6.67
C LYS A 11 -16.71 -13.27 6.33
N TYR A 12 -15.58 -13.68 5.76
CA TYR A 12 -14.44 -12.80 5.50
C TYR A 12 -13.91 -12.98 4.07
N GLU A 13 -14.64 -12.49 3.07
CA GLU A 13 -14.16 -12.35 1.69
C GLU A 13 -13.13 -11.22 1.55
N GLY A 14 -12.09 -11.47 0.77
CA GLY A 14 -11.31 -10.40 0.20
C GLY A 14 -12.03 -9.78 -0.99
N ILE A 15 -11.81 -8.48 -1.25
CA ILE A 15 -12.35 -7.78 -2.44
C ILE A 15 -12.02 -8.48 -3.79
N ALA A 16 -10.92 -9.24 -3.86
CA ALA A 16 -10.48 -9.96 -5.05
C ALA A 16 -10.08 -11.40 -4.69
N PRO A 17 -11.02 -12.30 -4.38
CA PRO A 17 -10.74 -13.62 -3.80
C PRO A 17 -9.98 -14.55 -4.77
N LEU A 18 -10.08 -14.30 -6.08
CA LEU A 18 -9.47 -15.14 -7.12
C LEU A 18 -8.08 -14.67 -7.57
N CYS A 19 -7.52 -13.61 -6.96
CA CYS A 19 -6.20 -13.14 -7.37
C CYS A 19 -5.07 -13.94 -6.71
N ASN A 20 -3.94 -14.06 -7.39
CA ASN A 20 -2.74 -14.67 -6.82
C ASN A 20 -2.03 -13.68 -5.88
N ILE A 21 -1.46 -14.19 -4.80
CA ILE A 21 -0.74 -13.39 -3.80
C ILE A 21 0.76 -13.69 -3.88
N VAL A 22 1.58 -12.64 -3.97
CA VAL A 22 3.03 -12.70 -3.79
C VAL A 22 3.39 -11.95 -2.51
N ALA A 23 3.81 -12.69 -1.48
CA ALA A 23 4.18 -12.11 -0.19
C ALA A 23 5.65 -11.71 -0.16
N VAL A 24 5.93 -10.41 -0.06
CA VAL A 24 7.28 -9.87 0.10
C VAL A 24 7.40 -9.28 1.50
N LYS A 25 8.11 -9.98 2.37
CA LYS A 25 8.29 -9.57 3.77
C LYS A 25 9.42 -8.55 3.89
N VAL A 26 9.06 -7.31 4.19
CA VAL A 26 10.01 -6.19 4.38
C VAL A 26 10.04 -5.66 5.82
N LEU A 27 9.15 -6.15 6.68
CA LEU A 27 9.04 -5.76 8.09
C LEU A 27 9.41 -6.93 9.01
N GLY A 28 10.02 -6.59 10.15
CA GLY A 28 10.31 -7.47 11.25
C GLY A 28 9.05 -7.98 11.96
N LYS A 29 9.25 -8.81 12.98
CA LYS A 29 8.15 -9.44 13.76
C LYS A 29 7.31 -8.43 14.55
N ASP A 30 7.88 -7.28 14.84
CA ASP A 30 7.29 -6.15 15.57
C ASP A 30 6.62 -5.12 14.65
N GLY A 31 6.63 -5.37 13.33
CA GLY A 31 6.13 -4.41 12.33
C GLY A 31 7.09 -3.26 12.04
N ALA A 32 8.28 -3.25 12.64
CA ALA A 32 9.33 -2.29 12.32
C ALA A 32 10.19 -2.80 11.16
N GLY A 33 10.66 -1.88 10.31
CA GLY A 33 11.57 -2.19 9.21
C GLY A 33 12.29 -0.94 8.76
N ASN A 34 13.41 -1.11 8.08
CA ASN A 34 14.18 0.02 7.57
C ASN A 34 13.76 0.37 6.15
N ILE A 35 13.99 1.63 5.75
CA ILE A 35 13.84 2.10 4.37
C ILE A 35 14.52 1.14 3.39
N SER A 36 15.74 0.71 3.73
CA SER A 36 16.54 -0.20 2.90
C SER A 36 15.84 -1.53 2.62
N ASP A 37 15.11 -2.06 3.60
CA ASP A 37 14.43 -3.35 3.48
C ASP A 37 13.20 -3.22 2.58
N VAL A 38 12.47 -2.11 2.72
CA VAL A 38 11.34 -1.79 1.84
C VAL A 38 11.81 -1.56 0.41
N LEU A 39 12.91 -0.82 0.20
CA LEU A 39 13.51 -0.60 -1.12
C LEU A 39 14.00 -1.91 -1.74
N ALA A 40 14.63 -2.79 -0.95
CA ALA A 40 15.03 -4.11 -1.42
C ALA A 40 13.82 -4.97 -1.82
N GLY A 41 12.72 -4.88 -1.06
CA GLY A 41 11.46 -5.54 -1.40
C GLY A 41 10.84 -5.00 -2.69
N ILE A 42 10.83 -3.68 -2.88
CA ILE A 42 10.37 -3.04 -4.14
C ILE A 42 11.24 -3.55 -5.30
N GLN A 43 12.57 -3.52 -5.16
CA GLN A 43 13.48 -4.00 -6.19
C GLN A 43 13.20 -5.48 -6.54
N TRP A 44 13.00 -6.33 -5.53
CA TRP A 44 12.66 -7.73 -5.75
C TRP A 44 11.36 -7.89 -6.54
N VAL A 45 10.34 -7.08 -6.27
CA VAL A 45 9.09 -7.08 -7.04
C VAL A 45 9.35 -6.69 -8.50
N LEU A 46 10.15 -5.66 -8.75
CA LEU A 46 10.50 -5.23 -10.11
C LEU A 46 11.28 -6.30 -10.87
N ASP A 47 12.19 -7.00 -10.20
CA ASP A 47 13.00 -8.06 -10.78
C ASP A 47 12.18 -9.32 -11.09
N ASN A 48 11.09 -9.55 -10.36
CA ASN A 48 10.22 -10.72 -10.51
C ASN A 48 8.86 -10.41 -11.15
N GLN A 49 8.67 -9.17 -11.63
CA GLN A 49 7.40 -8.68 -12.16
C GLN A 49 6.86 -9.60 -13.26
N GLU A 50 7.66 -9.88 -14.29
CA GLU A 50 7.25 -10.73 -15.41
C GLU A 50 7.03 -12.18 -14.98
N LYS A 51 7.89 -12.69 -14.10
CA LYS A 51 7.85 -14.08 -13.63
C LYS A 51 6.52 -14.43 -12.95
N TYR A 52 6.01 -13.52 -12.11
CA TYR A 52 4.76 -13.73 -11.37
C TYR A 52 3.59 -12.91 -11.92
N ASN A 53 3.78 -12.22 -13.06
CA ASN A 53 2.79 -11.31 -13.64
C ASN A 53 2.24 -10.30 -12.60
N ILE A 54 3.14 -9.64 -11.87
CA ILE A 54 2.78 -8.71 -10.80
C ILE A 54 2.24 -7.42 -11.42
N GLN A 55 0.96 -7.15 -11.16
CA GLN A 55 0.26 -5.97 -11.70
C GLN A 55 -0.09 -4.94 -10.62
N ILE A 56 -0.16 -5.37 -9.36
CA ILE A 56 -0.57 -4.54 -8.23
C ILE A 56 0.42 -4.73 -7.08
N MET A 57 0.84 -3.64 -6.46
CA MET A 57 1.68 -3.62 -5.26
C MET A 57 0.94 -2.85 -4.15
N ASN A 58 0.77 -3.49 -2.99
CA ASN A 58 0.19 -2.86 -1.81
C ASN A 58 1.26 -2.68 -0.72
N LEU A 59 1.53 -1.43 -0.36
CA LEU A 59 2.46 -1.03 0.68
C LEU A 59 1.69 -0.39 1.84
N SER A 60 1.24 -1.23 2.77
CA SER A 60 0.62 -0.80 4.02
C SER A 60 1.68 -0.46 5.09
N VAL A 61 2.69 0.31 4.69
CA VAL A 61 3.73 0.86 5.56
C VAL A 61 3.82 2.35 5.30
N GLY A 62 3.89 3.12 6.39
CA GLY A 62 4.05 4.55 6.35
C GLY A 62 5.18 4.95 7.28
N MET A 63 5.97 5.92 6.86
CA MET A 63 7.05 6.44 7.67
C MET A 63 7.17 7.96 7.49
N GLU A 64 7.57 8.62 8.57
CA GLU A 64 7.86 10.04 8.53
C GLU A 64 9.19 10.26 7.83
N ASP A 65 9.15 11.02 6.74
CA ASP A 65 10.32 11.39 5.97
C ASP A 65 10.20 12.87 5.58
N LEU A 66 11.25 13.64 5.88
CA LEU A 66 11.30 15.07 5.62
C LEU A 66 11.74 15.40 4.20
N GLU A 67 12.18 14.40 3.42
CA GLU A 67 12.69 14.57 2.05
C GLU A 67 11.57 14.77 1.01
N GLY A 68 10.30 14.54 1.38
CA GLY A 68 9.17 14.72 0.48
C GLY A 68 9.29 13.87 -0.78
N GLU A 69 9.02 14.46 -1.96
CA GLU A 69 9.16 13.79 -3.27
C GLU A 69 10.58 13.32 -3.60
N THR A 70 11.60 13.82 -2.90
CA THR A 70 12.99 13.39 -3.11
C THR A 70 13.36 12.13 -2.34
N SER A 71 12.48 11.69 -1.43
CA SER A 71 12.61 10.45 -0.66
C SER A 71 12.95 9.25 -1.55
N ALA A 72 13.91 8.44 -1.12
CA ALA A 72 14.26 7.21 -1.80
C ALA A 72 13.05 6.27 -1.96
N LEU A 73 12.15 6.24 -0.98
CA LEU A 73 10.93 5.44 -1.02
C LEU A 73 9.93 5.94 -2.05
N VAL A 74 9.71 7.26 -2.12
CA VAL A 74 8.86 7.87 -3.16
C VAL A 74 9.40 7.53 -4.55
N ARG A 75 10.72 7.64 -4.73
CA ARG A 75 11.37 7.26 -6.00
C ARG A 75 11.18 5.78 -6.30
N GLY A 76 11.32 4.89 -5.31
CA GLY A 76 11.10 3.46 -5.46
C GLY A 76 9.69 3.12 -5.94
N VAL A 77 8.67 3.67 -5.29
CA VAL A 77 7.26 3.43 -5.71
C VAL A 77 6.94 4.07 -7.06
N ASN A 78 7.55 5.22 -7.39
CA ASN A 78 7.39 5.86 -8.69
C ASN A 78 7.97 5.00 -9.82
N VAL A 79 9.11 4.34 -9.59
CA VAL A 79 9.68 3.40 -10.56
C VAL A 79 8.76 2.20 -10.78
N ALA A 80 8.14 1.66 -9.71
CA ALA A 80 7.17 0.59 -9.84
C ALA A 80 5.94 1.02 -10.66
N TRP A 81 5.42 2.22 -10.39
CA TRP A 81 4.35 2.82 -11.19
C TRP A 81 4.72 2.94 -12.67
N ASP A 82 5.91 3.48 -12.95
CA ASP A 82 6.41 3.67 -14.32
C ASP A 82 6.66 2.33 -15.06
N ARG A 83 6.73 1.21 -14.33
CA ARG A 83 6.75 -0.15 -14.87
C ARG A 83 5.36 -0.79 -15.01
N ASN A 84 4.29 0.02 -15.02
CA ASN A 84 2.90 -0.43 -15.12
C ASN A 84 2.43 -1.32 -13.96
N ILE A 85 3.02 -1.16 -12.77
CA ILE A 85 2.48 -1.76 -11.54
C ILE A 85 1.62 -0.69 -10.86
N VAL A 86 0.34 -0.98 -10.61
CA VAL A 86 -0.51 -0.10 -9.80
C VAL A 86 -0.03 -0.18 -8.35
N VAL A 87 0.39 0.95 -7.78
CA VAL A 87 0.90 0.99 -6.41
C VAL A 87 -0.14 1.63 -5.49
N LEU A 88 -0.49 0.93 -4.41
CA LEU A 88 -1.31 1.43 -3.32
C LEU A 88 -0.44 1.64 -2.08
N CYS A 89 -0.58 2.80 -1.46
CA CYS A 89 0.14 3.19 -0.25
C CYS A 89 -0.85 3.64 0.82
N ALA A 90 -0.57 3.33 2.08
CA ALA A 90 -1.34 3.90 3.19
C ALA A 90 -1.07 5.41 3.32
N ALA A 91 -2.10 6.21 3.61
CA ALA A 91 -1.93 7.61 3.99
C ALA A 91 -1.14 7.74 5.30
N GLY A 92 -1.23 6.75 6.18
CA GLY A 92 -0.67 6.78 7.53
C GLY A 92 -1.72 7.17 8.57
N ASN A 93 -1.39 6.91 9.83
CA ASN A 93 -2.33 7.04 10.95
C ASN A 93 -2.02 8.25 11.85
N ASN A 94 -1.31 9.24 11.31
CA ASN A 94 -0.84 10.42 12.04
C ASN A 94 -1.84 11.59 12.02
N GLY A 95 -3.05 11.37 11.49
CA GLY A 95 -4.13 12.36 11.49
C GLY A 95 -4.59 12.75 12.90
N PRO A 96 -5.53 13.69 13.04
CA PRO A 96 -6.35 14.29 11.97
C PRO A 96 -5.86 15.66 11.46
N SER A 97 -4.71 16.14 11.92
CA SER A 97 -4.16 17.44 11.51
C SER A 97 -3.86 17.49 9.99
N ASN A 98 -3.79 18.71 9.44
CA ASN A 98 -3.38 18.88 8.05
C ASN A 98 -1.93 18.40 7.83
N SER A 99 -1.64 17.91 6.63
CA SER A 99 -0.29 17.51 6.19
C SER A 99 0.32 16.32 6.97
N THR A 100 -0.51 15.38 7.42
CA THR A 100 -0.08 14.17 8.15
C THR A 100 0.05 12.93 7.27
N VAL A 101 0.02 13.09 5.94
CA VAL A 101 0.23 11.97 5.00
C VAL A 101 1.71 11.56 5.06
N THR A 102 1.94 10.27 5.28
CA THR A 102 3.28 9.67 5.44
C THR A 102 3.88 9.22 4.11
N THR A 103 5.19 9.01 4.08
CA THR A 103 5.91 8.43 2.94
C THR A 103 5.70 6.92 2.92
N PRO A 104 5.45 6.29 1.74
CA PRO A 104 5.48 6.86 0.38
C PRO A 104 4.14 7.41 -0.14
N GLY A 105 3.10 7.49 0.68
CA GLY A 105 1.76 7.99 0.30
C GLY A 105 1.73 9.45 -0.16
N ILE A 106 2.80 10.22 0.05
CA ILE A 106 2.93 11.58 -0.49
C ILE A 106 3.24 11.63 -2.00
N SER A 107 3.58 10.49 -2.63
CA SER A 107 3.88 10.44 -4.06
C SER A 107 2.69 10.89 -4.91
N ARG A 108 2.94 11.77 -5.90
CA ARG A 108 1.93 12.16 -6.89
C ARG A 108 1.48 11.05 -7.86
N LYS A 109 2.17 9.92 -7.94
CA LYS A 109 1.86 8.85 -8.90
C LYS A 109 0.99 7.75 -8.31
N VAL A 110 1.15 7.45 -7.03
CA VAL A 110 0.54 6.28 -6.40
C VAL A 110 -0.87 6.56 -5.91
N ILE A 111 -1.61 5.48 -5.60
CA ILE A 111 -2.93 5.58 -4.97
C ILE A 111 -2.72 5.59 -3.46
N THR A 112 -3.03 6.72 -2.83
CA THR A 112 -2.92 6.87 -1.36
C THR A 112 -4.28 6.67 -0.70
N VAL A 113 -4.33 5.74 0.25
CA VAL A 113 -5.58 5.27 0.86
C VAL A 113 -5.67 5.72 2.32
N GLY A 114 -6.73 6.46 2.64
CA GLY A 114 -7.12 6.81 4.01
C GLY A 114 -8.12 5.82 4.62
N SER A 115 -8.49 6.04 5.88
CA SER A 115 -9.49 5.23 6.58
C SER A 115 -10.75 6.06 6.89
N SER A 116 -11.91 5.41 6.81
CA SER A 116 -13.20 5.93 7.30
C SER A 116 -13.77 4.93 8.31
N ASP A 117 -14.55 5.39 9.27
CA ASP A 117 -15.29 4.53 10.21
C ASP A 117 -16.81 4.67 10.00
N ASP A 118 -17.56 3.67 10.47
CA ASP A 118 -19.02 3.59 10.31
C ASP A 118 -19.76 4.53 11.27
N ALA A 119 -19.05 5.17 12.19
CA ALA A 119 -19.62 6.11 13.15
C ALA A 119 -20.12 7.40 12.48
N HIS A 120 -19.66 7.69 11.27
CA HIS A 120 -20.10 8.81 10.46
C HIS A 120 -20.47 8.37 9.04
N MET A 121 -21.66 7.76 8.92
CA MET A 121 -22.37 7.61 7.66
C MET A 121 -22.62 9.03 7.09
N THR A 122 -21.84 9.45 6.09
CA THR A 122 -22.17 10.65 5.31
C THR A 122 -23.48 10.38 4.58
N GLN A 123 -24.54 11.02 5.05
CA GLN A 123 -25.83 11.01 4.39
C GLN A 123 -25.64 11.70 3.03
N ILE A 124 -25.57 10.91 1.97
CA ILE A 124 -25.60 11.45 0.61
C ILE A 124 -27.07 11.79 0.33
N ASP A 125 -27.44 13.01 0.65
CA ASP A 125 -28.70 13.59 0.19
C ASP A 125 -28.61 13.78 -1.32
N TYR A 126 -29.33 12.94 -2.06
CA TYR A 126 -29.57 13.15 -3.48
C TYR A 126 -30.52 14.34 -3.66
N CYS A 127 -30.07 15.40 -4.34
CA CYS A 127 -30.94 16.40 -4.95
C CYS A 127 -31.61 15.85 -6.20
#